data_AF-A0A5C7A743-F1
#
_entry.id   AF-A0A5C7A743-F1
#
_cell.length_a   1.000
_cell.length_b   1.000
_cell.length_c   1.000
_cell.angle_alpha   90.00
_cell.angle_beta   90.00
_cell.angle_gamma   90.00
#
_symmetry.space_group_name_H-M   'P 1'
#
loop_
_entity.id
_entity.type
_entity.pdbx_description
1 polymer ?
#
loop_
_entity_poly.entity_id
_entity_poly.type
_entity_poly.pdbx_seq_one_letter_code
_entity_poly.pdbx_strand_id
1 'polypeptide(L)'
;MKLATGFLTLFSAALFSISSAQAAFVENDYNCDLSLGEAIDCGENAVKVEKKRLNKIYMSAYHTLSSSQKSQLDKEQAAWLKKRNKECEFKQEGLMNNMMVYQMVGADVCTANESQKRSKSLAERYKVR
;
A
#
# COMPACT_ATOMS: atom_id res chain seq x y z
N MET A 1 -36.91 -42.13 44.64
CA MET A 1 -35.67 -41.34 44.47
C MET A 1 -35.44 -41.09 42.99
N LYS A 2 -35.21 -39.81 42.63
CA LYS A 2 -34.54 -39.23 41.44
C LYS A 2 -35.05 -39.49 40.01
N LEU A 3 -35.56 -38.37 39.46
CA LEU A 3 -35.65 -37.95 38.06
C LEU A 3 -34.29 -37.95 37.34
N ALA A 4 -34.29 -38.18 36.02
CA ALA A 4 -33.59 -37.31 35.06
C ALA A 4 -33.99 -37.67 33.60
N THR A 5 -34.77 -36.78 33.01
CA THR A 5 -35.00 -36.56 31.58
C THR A 5 -33.69 -36.30 30.83
N GLY A 6 -33.43 -37.02 29.74
CA GLY A 6 -32.34 -36.74 28.81
C GLY A 6 -32.86 -36.13 27.51
N PHE A 7 -32.88 -34.79 27.43
CA PHE A 7 -32.99 -34.05 26.18
C PHE A 7 -31.60 -34.02 25.51
N LEU A 8 -31.48 -34.55 24.30
CA LEU A 8 -30.36 -34.26 23.40
C LEU A 8 -30.88 -33.38 22.27
N THR A 9 -30.89 -32.07 22.50
CA THR A 9 -31.12 -31.06 21.47
C THR A 9 -29.91 -30.98 20.54
N LEU A 10 -30.20 -31.10 19.24
CA LEU A 10 -29.30 -31.02 18.11
C LEU A 10 -28.40 -29.78 18.15
N PHE A 11 -27.09 -29.99 18.04
CA PHE A 11 -26.11 -28.96 17.68
C PHE A 11 -26.42 -28.45 16.26
N SER A 12 -27.07 -27.29 16.15
CA SER A 12 -27.10 -26.52 14.90
C SER A 12 -25.95 -25.52 14.92
N ALA A 13 -24.77 -25.94 14.49
CA ALA A 13 -23.67 -25.03 14.18
C ALA A 13 -23.97 -24.37 12.83
N ALA A 14 -24.59 -23.18 12.85
CA ALA A 14 -24.67 -22.33 11.68
C ALA A 14 -23.26 -21.81 11.35
N LEU A 15 -22.60 -22.47 10.39
CA LEU A 15 -21.36 -21.99 9.79
C LEU A 15 -21.68 -20.77 8.93
N PHE A 16 -21.51 -19.57 9.50
CA PHE A 16 -21.47 -18.34 8.72
C PHE A 16 -20.17 -18.33 7.89
N SER A 17 -20.24 -18.82 6.66
CA SER A 17 -19.19 -18.64 5.66
C SER A 17 -19.18 -17.17 5.23
N ILE A 18 -18.47 -16.32 5.97
CA ILE A 18 -18.20 -14.95 5.54
C ILE A 18 -17.12 -15.01 4.45
N SER A 19 -17.53 -15.30 3.22
CA SER A 19 -16.68 -15.12 2.04
C SER A 19 -16.50 -13.63 1.81
N SER A 20 -15.52 -13.03 2.50
CA SER A 20 -15.10 -11.67 2.18
C SER A 20 -14.36 -11.71 0.85
N ALA A 21 -15.09 -11.43 -0.24
CA ALA A 21 -14.49 -11.06 -1.52
C ALA A 21 -13.77 -9.72 -1.32
N GLN A 22 -12.54 -9.80 -0.81
CA GLN A 22 -11.60 -8.69 -0.78
C GLN A 22 -11.02 -8.63 -2.19
N ALA A 23 -11.37 -7.58 -2.93
CA ALA A 23 -10.65 -7.26 -4.16
C ALA A 23 -9.16 -7.14 -3.77
N ALA A 24 -8.33 -8.03 -4.30
CA ALA A 24 -6.91 -8.05 -3.99
C ALA A 24 -6.31 -6.69 -4.37
N PHE A 25 -5.43 -6.18 -3.51
CA PHE A 25 -4.66 -4.98 -3.82
C PHE A 25 -3.81 -5.27 -5.07
N VAL A 26 -4.04 -4.55 -6.17
CA VAL A 26 -3.34 -4.78 -7.44
C VAL A 26 -1.94 -4.18 -7.35
N GLU A 27 -0.96 -5.04 -7.12
CA GLU A 27 0.46 -4.69 -7.19
C GLU A 27 0.90 -4.55 -8.66
N ASN A 28 1.70 -3.53 -8.92
CA ASN A 28 2.33 -3.29 -10.22
C ASN A 28 3.84 -3.43 -10.04
N ASP A 29 4.49 -4.16 -10.95
CA ASP A 29 5.95 -4.27 -11.02
C ASP A 29 6.52 -3.09 -11.82
N TYR A 30 7.24 -2.19 -11.13
CA TYR A 30 7.94 -1.07 -11.77
C TYR A 30 9.43 -1.36 -11.78
N ASN A 31 9.94 -1.87 -12.90
CA ASN A 31 11.37 -2.13 -13.11
C ASN A 31 11.98 -1.26 -14.23
N CYS A 32 11.16 -0.56 -15.04
CA CYS A 32 11.51 0.44 -16.08
C CYS A 32 12.82 0.18 -16.86
N ASP A 33 13.12 -1.09 -17.17
CA ASP A 33 14.30 -1.50 -17.93
C ASP A 33 14.03 -1.36 -19.44
N LEU A 34 14.12 -0.12 -19.92
CA LEU A 34 13.70 0.32 -21.26
C LEU A 34 14.72 1.29 -21.87
N SER A 35 14.49 1.70 -23.13
CA SER A 35 15.25 2.80 -23.73
C SER A 35 15.04 4.10 -22.93
N LEU A 36 16.01 5.03 -22.96
CA LEU A 36 16.03 6.19 -22.05
C LEU A 36 14.70 6.99 -22.02
N GLY A 37 14.10 7.29 -23.18
CA GLY A 37 12.83 8.02 -23.24
C GLY A 37 11.67 7.23 -22.62
N GLU A 38 11.56 5.95 -22.96
CA GLU A 38 10.52 5.06 -22.43
C GLU A 38 10.69 4.79 -20.93
N ALA A 39 11.94 4.76 -20.43
CA ALA A 39 12.24 4.60 -19.02
C ALA A 39 11.82 5.84 -18.20
N ILE A 40 12.08 7.05 -18.71
CA ILE A 40 11.62 8.30 -18.07
C ILE A 40 10.09 8.32 -17.99
N ASP A 41 9.41 8.04 -19.10
CA ASP A 41 7.95 7.98 -19.14
C ASP A 41 7.41 6.91 -18.18
N CYS A 42 8.07 5.76 -18.09
CA CYS A 42 7.73 4.69 -17.15
C CYS A 42 7.81 5.19 -15.69
N GLY A 43 8.91 5.83 -15.30
CA GLY A 43 9.12 6.37 -13.95
C GLY A 43 8.08 7.42 -13.56
N GLU A 44 7.90 8.44 -14.40
CA GLU A 44 6.96 9.52 -14.13
C GLU A 44 5.52 9.02 -14.01
N ASN A 45 5.12 8.12 -14.92
CA ASN A 45 3.79 7.52 -14.88
C ASN A 45 3.60 6.63 -13.65
N ALA A 46 4.61 5.84 -13.27
CA ALA A 46 4.58 5.02 -12.06
C ALA A 46 4.35 5.87 -10.81
N VAL A 47 5.11 6.97 -10.64
CA VAL A 47 4.93 7.91 -9.53
C VAL A 47 3.53 8.52 -9.53
N LYS A 48 3.04 8.95 -10.68
CA LYS A 48 1.71 9.56 -10.81
C LYS A 48 0.59 8.60 -10.43
N VAL A 49 0.68 7.35 -10.88
CA VAL A 49 -0.29 6.29 -10.57
C VAL A 49 -0.29 6.00 -9.07
N GLU A 50 0.87 5.72 -8.49
CA GLU A 50 0.95 5.31 -7.08
C GLU A 50 0.69 6.47 -6.11
N LYS A 51 1.02 7.72 -6.47
CA LYS A 51 0.63 8.90 -5.69
C LYS A 51 -0.89 9.07 -5.63
N LYS A 52 -1.58 8.88 -6.77
CA LYS A 52 -3.05 8.94 -6.81
C LYS A 52 -3.67 7.83 -5.97
N ARG A 53 -3.15 6.61 -6.11
CA ARG A 53 -3.61 5.44 -5.34
C ARG A 53 -3.43 5.67 -3.83
N LEU A 54 -2.23 6.09 -3.42
CA LEU A 54 -1.91 6.37 -2.01
C LEU A 54 -2.82 7.44 -1.43
N ASN A 55 -3.03 8.55 -2.15
CA ASN A 55 -3.91 9.61 -1.69
C ASN A 55 -5.36 9.13 -1.55
N LYS A 56 -5.85 8.34 -2.50
CA LYS A 56 -7.20 7.77 -2.42
C LYS A 56 -7.36 6.92 -1.16
N ILE A 57 -6.44 5.98 -0.93
CA ILE A 57 -6.48 5.08 0.23
C ILE A 57 -6.34 5.83 1.54
N TYR A 58 -5.39 6.77 1.60
CA TYR A 58 -5.20 7.64 2.77
C TYR A 58 -6.49 8.42 3.07
N MET A 59 -7.13 9.04 2.07
CA MET A 59 -8.38 9.78 2.28
C MET A 59 -9.53 8.87 2.70
N SER A 60 -9.68 7.70 2.07
CA SER A 60 -10.68 6.71 2.47
C SER A 60 -10.51 6.28 3.92
N ALA A 61 -9.27 6.01 4.36
CA ALA A 61 -9.00 5.75 5.78
C ALA A 61 -9.31 6.98 6.63
N TYR A 62 -8.83 8.16 6.23
CA TYR A 62 -8.99 9.40 6.98
C TYR A 62 -10.46 9.71 7.30
N HIS A 63 -11.38 9.50 6.35
CA HIS A 63 -12.79 9.80 6.53
C HIS A 63 -13.51 8.91 7.55
N THR A 64 -13.00 7.72 7.87
CA THR A 64 -13.63 6.79 8.84
C THR A 64 -13.11 6.97 10.26
N LEU A 65 -12.08 7.79 10.46
CA LEU A 65 -11.37 7.93 11.72
C LEU A 65 -11.91 9.07 12.60
N SER A 66 -11.77 8.90 13.92
CA SER A 66 -11.99 9.97 14.90
C SER A 66 -10.93 11.08 14.77
N SER A 67 -11.16 12.23 15.39
CA SER A 67 -10.22 13.36 15.32
C SER A 67 -8.82 13.03 15.86
N SER A 68 -8.72 12.24 16.93
CA SER A 68 -7.43 11.81 17.48
C SER A 68 -6.71 10.83 16.55
N GLN A 69 -7.45 9.89 15.95
CA GLN A 69 -6.92 8.94 14.99
C GLN A 69 -6.47 9.60 13.69
N LYS A 70 -7.19 10.63 13.21
CA LYS A 70 -6.79 11.48 12.07
C LYS A 70 -5.46 12.17 12.35
N SER A 71 -5.33 12.83 13.50
CA SER A 71 -4.08 13.50 13.89
C SER A 71 -2.91 12.51 13.97
N GLN A 72 -3.17 11.29 14.45
CA GLN A 72 -2.16 10.24 14.48
C GLN A 72 -1.76 9.78 13.07
N LEU A 73 -2.73 9.52 12.20
CA LEU A 73 -2.48 9.13 10.81
C LEU A 73 -1.67 10.20 10.05
N ASP A 74 -1.95 11.49 10.28
CA ASP A 74 -1.22 12.60 9.66
C ASP A 74 0.25 12.61 10.07
N LYS A 75 0.53 12.43 11.36
CA LYS A 75 1.90 12.36 11.88
C LYS A 75 2.66 11.17 11.30
N GLU A 76 2.03 10.00 11.26
CA GLU A 76 2.62 8.79 10.69
C GLU A 76 2.89 8.95 9.20
N GLN A 77 1.95 9.53 8.46
CA GLN A 77 2.09 9.74 7.03
C GLN A 77 3.18 10.76 6.69
N ALA A 78 3.26 11.85 7.44
CA ALA A 78 4.33 12.84 7.30
C ALA A 78 5.71 12.26 7.61
N ALA A 79 5.83 11.47 8.68
CA ALA A 79 7.07 10.79 9.04
C ALA A 79 7.50 9.77 7.96
N TRP A 80 6.54 9.01 7.44
CA TRP A 80 6.80 8.06 6.36
C TRP A 80 7.25 8.77 5.07
N LEU A 81 6.59 9.87 4.66
CA LEU A 81 6.99 10.65 3.49
C LEU A 81 8.43 11.16 3.60
N LYS A 82 8.82 11.66 4.78
CA LYS A 82 10.19 12.10 5.04
C LYS A 82 11.19 10.95 4.93
N LYS A 83 10.86 9.78 5.48
CA LYS A 83 11.70 8.58 5.37
C LYS A 83 11.84 8.14 3.91
N ARG A 84 10.73 7.98 3.19
CA ARG A 84 10.72 7.59 1.77
C ARG A 84 11.56 8.55 0.94
N ASN A 85 11.37 9.86 1.11
CA ASN A 85 12.13 10.84 0.34
C ASN A 85 13.64 10.69 0.58
N LYS A 86 14.07 10.48 1.83
CA LYS A 86 15.49 10.24 2.14
C LYS A 86 16.00 8.90 1.57
N GLU A 87 15.16 7.88 1.55
CA GLU A 87 15.51 6.54 1.06
C GLU A 87 15.61 6.50 -0.47
N CYS A 88 14.72 7.22 -1.16
CA CYS A 88 14.68 7.31 -2.62
C CYS A 88 15.47 8.51 -3.16
N GLU A 89 16.22 9.23 -2.33
CA GLU A 89 17.14 10.29 -2.75
C GLU A 89 18.43 9.63 -3.25
N PHE A 90 18.51 9.38 -4.56
CA PHE A 90 19.71 8.80 -5.17
C PHE A 90 20.85 9.83 -5.15
N LYS A 91 21.91 9.54 -4.39
CA LYS A 91 23.15 10.32 -4.43
C LYS A 91 23.97 9.93 -5.66
N GLN A 92 24.33 10.92 -6.47
CA GLN A 92 25.22 10.76 -7.63
C GLN A 92 26.65 10.50 -7.15
N GLU A 93 27.07 9.25 -7.04
CA GLU A 93 28.50 8.91 -7.00
C GLU A 93 28.79 7.83 -8.05
N GLY A 94 29.50 8.22 -9.12
CA GLY A 94 30.05 7.32 -10.12
C GLY A 94 29.85 7.76 -11.57
N LEU A 95 30.95 7.73 -12.35
CA LEU A 95 30.93 7.83 -13.81
C LEU A 95 30.64 6.44 -14.39
N MET A 96 29.61 6.29 -15.25
CA MET A 96 29.69 5.62 -16.57
C MET A 96 28.33 5.11 -17.14
N ASN A 97 28.18 5.44 -18.45
CA ASN A 97 27.44 4.88 -19.61
C ASN A 97 26.14 4.04 -19.54
N ASN A 98 25.74 3.41 -18.43
CA ASN A 98 24.41 2.78 -18.30
C ASN A 98 23.71 3.10 -16.97
N MET A 99 24.43 3.72 -16.03
CA MET A 99 23.87 4.19 -14.77
C MET A 99 22.94 5.39 -14.98
N MET A 100 23.01 6.09 -16.12
CA MET A 100 22.29 7.35 -16.34
C MET A 100 20.75 7.18 -16.36
N VAL A 101 20.23 6.12 -17.01
CA VAL A 101 18.78 5.82 -17.00
C VAL A 101 18.34 5.40 -15.60
N TYR A 102 19.08 4.49 -14.97
CA TYR A 102 18.82 4.03 -13.60
C TYR A 102 18.94 5.17 -12.59
N GLN A 103 19.81 6.15 -12.83
CA GLN A 103 19.98 7.36 -12.02
C GLN A 103 18.86 8.39 -12.25
N MET A 104 18.37 8.52 -13.48
CA MET A 104 17.25 9.43 -13.79
C MET A 104 15.92 8.88 -13.26
N VAL A 105 15.70 7.57 -13.40
CA VAL A 105 14.40 6.93 -13.16
C VAL A 105 14.35 6.17 -11.83
N GLY A 106 15.50 5.84 -11.24
CA GLY A 106 15.58 5.05 -10.01
C GLY A 106 14.85 5.72 -8.83
N ALA A 107 14.95 7.05 -8.71
CA ALA A 107 14.24 7.81 -7.67
C ALA A 107 12.72 7.69 -7.82
N ASP A 108 12.23 7.74 -9.07
CA ASP A 108 10.82 7.60 -9.39
C ASP A 108 10.31 6.18 -9.18
N VAL A 109 11.06 5.18 -9.65
CA VAL A 109 10.74 3.76 -9.43
C VAL A 109 10.72 3.42 -7.94
N CYS A 110 11.72 3.88 -7.17
CA CYS A 110 11.74 3.74 -5.71
C CYS A 110 10.51 4.40 -5.09
N THR A 111 10.19 5.64 -5.49
CA THR A 111 9.05 6.39 -4.98
C THR A 111 7.73 5.69 -5.28
N ALA A 112 7.56 5.15 -6.48
CA ALA A 112 6.37 4.41 -6.88
C ALA A 112 6.22 3.13 -6.06
N ASN A 113 7.26 2.30 -5.99
CA ASN A 113 7.26 1.04 -5.23
C ASN A 113 6.98 1.27 -3.74
N GLU A 114 7.64 2.23 -3.11
CA GLU A 114 7.39 2.54 -1.70
C GLU A 114 5.97 3.09 -1.47
N SER A 115 5.46 3.90 -2.39
CA SER A 115 4.08 4.42 -2.32
C SER A 115 3.04 3.31 -2.49
N GLN A 116 3.33 2.30 -3.32
CA GLN A 116 2.49 1.11 -3.47
C GLN A 116 2.48 0.26 -2.18
N LYS A 117 3.65 -0.02 -1.59
CA LYS A 117 3.76 -0.73 -0.31
C LYS A 117 3.01 -0.02 0.81
N ARG A 118 3.12 1.31 0.89
CA ARG A 118 2.39 2.11 1.88
C ARG A 118 0.88 2.07 1.65
N SER A 119 0.45 2.16 0.40
CA SER A 119 -0.96 2.03 0.01
C SER A 119 -1.54 0.71 0.49
N LYS A 120 -0.85 -0.41 0.25
CA LYS A 120 -1.25 -1.74 0.74
C LYS A 120 -1.34 -1.78 2.27
N SER A 121 -0.31 -1.29 2.96
CA SER A 121 -0.29 -1.26 4.42
C SER A 121 -1.44 -0.44 5.03
N LEU A 122 -1.78 0.71 4.44
CA LEU A 122 -2.91 1.51 4.89
C LEU A 122 -4.25 0.84 4.57
N ALA A 123 -4.39 0.25 3.38
CA ALA A 123 -5.58 -0.49 2.98
C ALA A 123 -5.88 -1.65 3.94
N GLU A 124 -4.86 -2.44 4.29
CA GLU A 124 -4.98 -3.55 5.24
C GLU A 124 -5.31 -3.06 6.65
N ARG A 125 -4.58 -2.06 7.16
CA ARG A 125 -4.76 -1.54 8.53
C ARG A 125 -6.15 -0.95 8.75
N TYR A 126 -6.64 -0.16 7.78
CA TYR A 126 -7.89 0.58 7.90
C TYR A 126 -9.06 -0.10 7.18
N LYS A 127 -8.84 -1.26 6.56
CA LYS A 127 -9.83 -2.05 5.82
C LYS A 127 -10.52 -1.23 4.69
N VAL A 128 -9.71 -0.48 3.93
CA VAL A 128 -10.17 0.38 2.82
C VAL A 128 -9.65 -0.12 1.46
N ARG A 129 -10.28 0.30 0.35
CA ARG A 129 -10.00 -0.17 -1.03
C ARG A 129 -9.62 0.96 -1.98
#